data_AF-A0A9E5U385-F1
#
_entry.id   AF-A0A9E5U385-F1
#
_cell.length_a   1.000
_cell.length_b   1.000
_cell.length_c   1.000
_cell.angle_alpha   90.00
_cell.angle_beta   90.00
_cell.angle_gamma   90.00
#
_symmetry.space_group_name_H-M   'P 1'
#
loop_
_entity.id
_entity.type
_entity.pdbx_description
1 polymer ?
#
loop_
_entity_poly.entity_id
_entity_poly.type
_entity_poly.pdbx_seq_one_letter_code
_entity_poly.pdbx_strand_id
1 'polypeptide(L)' 'MQEKPTLTIVATVIGQHIDPDFLLAEDAREHQFAVRRKVFEGEWSALNPGDLVELVITRESLARVLHARRLPGSTS' A
#
# COMPACT_ATOMS: atom_id res chain seq x y z
N MET A 1 27.00 -0.54 4.14
CA MET A 1 25.76 -0.11 3.47
C MET A 1 24.74 0.11 4.56
N GLN A 2 24.23 1.33 4.73
CA GLN A 2 23.28 1.64 5.80
C GLN A 2 21.90 1.20 5.33
N GLU A 3 21.41 0.07 5.86
CA GLU A 3 20.05 -0.39 5.58
C GLU A 3 19.09 0.69 6.07
N LYS A 4 18.38 1.34 5.13
CA LYS A 4 17.37 2.33 5.49
C LYS A 4 16.34 1.61 6.36
N PRO A 5 15.97 2.15 7.53
CA PRO A 5 14.99 1.50 8.39
C PRO A 5 13.65 1.42 7.65
N THR A 6 13.24 0.20 7.32
CA THR A 6 11.95 -0.09 6.72
C THR A 6 10.93 -0.43 7.80
N LEU A 7 9.67 -0.13 7.51
CA LEU A 7 8.52 -0.51 8.33
C LEU A 7 7.51 -1.24 7.46
N THR A 8 6.93 -2.32 7.97
CA THR A 8 5.81 -3.00 7.35
C THR A 8 4.53 -2.55 8.03
N ILE A 9 3.55 -2.13 7.24
CA ILE A 9 2.23 -1.71 7.70
C ILE A 9 1.15 -2.44 6.92
N VAL A 10 0.01 -2.66 7.55
CA VAL A 10 -1.20 -3.14 6.88
C VAL A 10 -2.13 -1.96 6.71
N ALA A 11 -2.60 -1.76 5.48
CA ALA A 11 -3.49 -0.68 5.10
C ALA A 11 -4.68 -1.24 4.31
N THR A 12 -5.83 -0.60 4.46
CA THR A 12 -7.04 -0.91 3.71
C THR A 12 -7.07 -0.05 2.46
N VAL A 13 -7.35 -0.63 1.31
CA VAL A 13 -7.61 0.14 0.09
C VAL A 13 -8.87 0.96 0.29
N ILE A 14 -8.77 2.27 0.20
CA ILE A 14 -9.92 3.18 0.29
C ILE A 14 -10.35 3.68 -1.08
N GLY A 15 -9.49 3.57 -2.09
CA GLY A 15 -9.85 3.89 -3.47
C GLY A 15 -8.69 3.77 -4.44
N GLN A 16 -9.02 3.83 -5.73
CA GLN A 16 -8.05 4.02 -6.81
C GLN A 16 -8.12 5.49 -7.22
N HIS A 17 -6.97 6.15 -7.37
CA HIS A 17 -6.93 7.57 -7.71
C HIS A 17 -7.38 7.79 -9.16
N ILE A 18 -7.62 9.06 -9.53
CA ILE A 18 -7.90 9.47 -10.93
C ILE A 18 -6.74 9.06 -11.87
N ASP A 19 -5.53 8.94 -11.32
CA ASP A 19 -4.39 8.34 -12.00
C ASP A 19 -4.45 6.80 -11.87
N PRO A 20 -4.59 6.05 -12.99
CA PRO A 20 -4.77 4.60 -12.98
C PRO A 20 -3.57 3.82 -12.41
N ASP A 21 -2.42 4.46 -12.26
CA ASP A 21 -1.21 3.84 -11.69
C ASP A 21 -1.07 4.07 -10.18
N PHE A 22 -2.08 4.65 -9.52
CA PHE A 22 -2.07 4.91 -8.08
C PHE A 22 -3.30 4.38 -7.35
N LEU A 23 -3.03 3.81 -6.19
CA LEU A 23 -4.00 3.30 -5.23
C LEU A 23 -3.83 4.08 -3.94
N LEU A 24 -4.95 4.40 -3.30
CA LEU A 24 -4.97 5.01 -1.98
C LEU A 24 -5.30 3.93 -0.96
N ALA A 25 -4.41 3.75 0.01
CA ALA A 25 -4.59 2.85 1.13
C ALA A 25 -4.47 3.62 2.45
N GLU A 26 -5.22 3.21 3.46
CA GLU A 26 -5.27 3.86 4.77
C GLU A 26 -4.97 2.84 5.88
N ASP A 27 -4.04 3.15 6.78
CA ASP A 27 -3.76 2.28 7.94
C ASP A 27 -4.77 2.49 9.07
N ALA A 28 -4.69 1.67 10.13
CA ALA A 28 -5.56 1.77 11.30
C ALA A 28 -5.39 3.07 12.12
N ARG A 29 -4.44 3.93 11.77
CA ARG A 29 -4.20 5.24 12.39
C ARG A 29 -4.63 6.38 11.46
N GLU A 30 -5.40 6.08 10.41
CA GLU A 30 -5.88 7.03 9.42
C GLU A 30 -4.74 7.68 8.60
N HIS A 31 -3.57 7.04 8.53
CA HIS A 31 -2.50 7.49 7.64
C HIS A 31 -2.77 7.00 6.22
N GLN A 32 -2.76 7.94 5.27
CA GLN A 32 -2.99 7.64 3.87
C GLN A 32 -1.68 7.44 3.11
N PHE A 33 -1.65 6.38 2.30
CA PHE A 33 -0.52 5.98 1.49
C PHE A 33 -0.94 5.91 0.02
N ALA A 34 -0.24 6.67 -0.81
CA ALA A 34 -0.32 6.53 -2.26
C ALA A 34 0.62 5.40 -2.70
N VAL A 35 0.03 4.25 -3.02
CA VAL A 35 0.74 3.08 -3.53
C VAL A 35 0.79 3.18 -5.05
N ARG A 36 1.97 3.00 -5.63
CA ARG A 36 2.13 2.95 -7.10
C ARG A 36 1.95 1.53 -7.60
N ARG A 37 1.31 1.36 -8.75
CA ARG A 37 1.17 0.06 -9.43
C ARG A 37 2.49 -0.67 -9.60
N LYS A 38 3.57 0.06 -9.94
CA LYS A 38 4.90 -0.52 -10.16
C LYS A 38 5.55 -1.17 -8.94
N VAL A 39 5.13 -0.81 -7.72
CA VAL A 39 5.66 -1.41 -6.48
C VAL A 39 4.71 -2.46 -5.92
N PHE A 40 3.58 -2.67 -6.59
CA PHE A 40 2.58 -3.63 -6.18
C PHE A 40 2.88 -5.00 -6.80
N GLU A 41 2.98 -6.01 -5.96
CA GLU A 41 3.15 -7.39 -6.37
C GLU A 41 1.81 -8.12 -6.35
N GLY A 42 1.49 -8.72 -7.51
CA GLY A 42 0.24 -9.45 -7.73
C GLY A 42 -0.75 -8.71 -8.62
N GLU A 43 -2.00 -9.16 -8.58
CA GLU A 43 -3.06 -8.65 -9.46
C GLU A 43 -3.59 -7.29 -8.99
N TRP A 44 -2.93 -6.21 -9.41
CA TRP A 44 -3.39 -4.83 -9.20
C TRP A 44 -4.86 -4.64 -9.60
N SER A 45 -5.26 -5.24 -10.73
CA SER A 45 -6.64 -5.15 -11.26
C SER A 45 -7.67 -5.88 -10.40
N ALA A 46 -7.24 -6.76 -9.49
CA ALA A 46 -8.12 -7.46 -8.57
C ALA A 46 -8.30 -6.73 -7.23
N LEU A 47 -7.63 -5.58 -7.03
CA LEU A 47 -7.80 -4.75 -5.85
C LEU A 47 -9.10 -3.97 -5.90
N ASN A 48 -9.89 -4.11 -4.84
CA ASN A 48 -11.11 -3.37 -4.61
C ASN A 48 -10.98 -2.53 -3.34
N PRO A 49 -11.73 -1.41 -3.24
CA PRO A 49 -11.93 -0.74 -1.96
C PRO A 49 -12.39 -1.73 -0.89
N GLY A 50 -11.73 -1.72 0.27
CA GLY A 50 -11.91 -2.68 1.37
C GLY A 50 -10.87 -3.79 1.43
N ASP A 51 -10.09 -4.03 0.35
CA ASP A 51 -9.01 -5.01 0.39
C ASP A 51 -7.90 -4.57 1.35
N LEU A 52 -7.33 -5.51 2.10
CA LEU A 52 -6.11 -5.25 2.87
C LEU A 52 -4.88 -5.46 1.99
N VAL A 53 -3.97 -4.50 2.10
CA VAL A 53 -2.66 -4.52 1.48
C VAL A 53 -1.59 -4.36 2.54
N GLU A 54 -0.52 -5.15 2.42
CA GLU A 54 0.68 -4.98 3.20
C GLU A 54 1.62 -4.05 2.44
N LEU A 55 2.10 -2.99 3.08
CA LEU A 55 3.00 -2.00 2.53
C LEU A 55 4.33 -2.04 3.28
N VAL A 56 5.43 -2.12 2.54
CA VAL A 56 6.78 -1.91 3.07
C VAL A 56 7.19 -0.49 2.72
N ILE A 57 7.39 0.34 3.75
CA ILE A 57 7.71 1.77 3.60
C ILE A 57 9.06 2.11 4.23
N THR A 58 9.69 3.21 3.80
CA THR A 58 10.83 3.80 4.52
C THR A 58 10.32 4.67 5.67
N ARG A 59 11.03 4.68 6.82
CA ARG A 59 10.75 5.59 7.95
C ARG A 59 11.11 7.07 7.70
N GLU A 60 11.52 7.44 6.48
CA GLU A 60 11.85 8.84 6.18
C GLU A 60 10.58 9.70 6.25
N SER A 61 10.70 11.02 6.53
CA SER A 61 9.57 11.95 6.72
C SER A 61 8.57 12.02 5.55
N LEU A 62 8.90 11.37 4.42
CA LEU A 62 7.99 11.07 3.32
C LEU A 62 7.94 9.54 3.20
N ALA A 63 6.96 8.90 3.84
CA ALA A 63 6.79 7.45 3.81
C ALA A 63 6.68 6.95 2.37
N ARG A 64 7.79 6.44 1.81
CA ARG A 64 7.83 5.95 0.44
C ARG A 64 7.53 4.47 0.47
N VAL A 65 6.46 4.07 -0.21
CA VAL A 65 6.15 2.65 -0.46
C VAL A 65 7.22 2.07 -1.38
N LEU A 66 7.97 1.12 -0.85
CA LEU A 66 8.98 0.35 -1.55
C LEU A 66 8.36 -0.86 -2.24
N HIS A 67 7.39 -1.47 -1.56
CA HIS A 67 6.72 -2.68 -1.99
C HIS A 67 5.33 -2.75 -1.38
N ALA A 68 4.38 -3.31 -2.12
CA ALA A 68 3.01 -3.53 -1.66
C ALA A 68 2.48 -4.86 -2.17
N ARG A 69 1.66 -5.56 -1.40
CA ARG A 69 0.98 -6.79 -1.85
C ARG A 69 -0.40 -6.92 -1.23
N ARG A 70 -1.31 -7.58 -1.93
CA ARG A 70 -2.64 -7.92 -1.39
C ARG A 70 -2.51 -9.03 -0.36
N LEU A 71 -3.22 -8.90 0.76
CA LEU A 71 -3.32 -9.98 1.74
C LEU A 71 -4.50 -10.91 1.41
N PRO A 72 -4.29 -12.24 1.38
CA PRO A 72 -5.39 -13.19 1.20
C PRO A 72 -6.26 -13.22 2.47
N GLY A 73 -7.56 -12.96 2.34
CA GLY A 73 -8.51 -13.04 3.46
C GLY A 73 -9.39 -11.82 3.69
N SER A 74 -9.24 -10.76 2.88
CA SER A 74 -10.10 -9.57 2.95
C SER A 74 -11.21 -9.62 1.89
N THR A 75 -12.04 -10.65 1.96
CA THR A 75 -13.38 -10.57 1.36
C THR A 75 -14.31 -10.04 2.44
N SER A 76 -14.83 -8.82 2.27
CA SER A 76 -16.08 -8.42 2.92
C SER A 76 -17.20 -9.42 2.61
#